data_AF-A0A3S4U6A7-F1
#
_entry.id   AF-A0A3S4U6A7-F1
#
_cell.length_a   1.000
_cell.length_b   1.000
_cell.length_c   1.000
_cell.angle_alpha   90.00
_cell.angle_beta   90.00
_cell.angle_gamma   90.00
#
_symmetry.space_group_name_H-M   'P 1'
#
loop_
_entity.id
_entity.type
_entity.pdbx_description
1 polymer ?
#
loop_
_entity_poly.entity_id
_entity_poly.type
_entity_poly.pdbx_seq_one_letter_code
_entity_poly.pdbx_strand_id
1 'polypeptide(L)'
;MQINKYRSLQKLEKEKTNDLANLLKSNAISKHQYLEQKARFLDINNEILTLESRLNEINAEIQQAKDEKELLTNTFTRDTQDALRQANEQIKQLVFEKEKYAERQKTTQIKAPVTGSIQQLAVHTIGGVVTTAQPLMVVVPKHDKLEVKAIIDNQDIGFIHQGQEVTVK
;
A
#
# COMPACT_ATOMS: atom_id res chain seq x y z
N MET A 1 -16.56 12.05 43.15
CA MET A 1 -17.33 12.82 44.17
C MET A 1 -17.77 11.97 45.37
N GLN A 2 -18.27 10.73 45.19
CA GLN A 2 -18.73 9.88 46.31
C GLN A 2 -17.63 9.39 47.26
N ILE A 3 -16.47 8.92 46.76
CA ILE A 3 -15.35 8.48 47.64
C ILE A 3 -14.86 9.64 48.52
N ASN A 4 -14.71 10.84 47.97
CA ASN A 4 -14.31 12.03 48.74
C ASN A 4 -15.34 12.40 49.81
N LYS A 5 -16.63 12.23 49.52
CA LYS A 5 -17.71 12.39 50.51
C LYS A 5 -17.58 11.36 51.63
N TYR A 6 -17.37 10.08 51.31
CA TYR A 6 -17.18 9.02 52.31
C TYR A 6 -15.89 9.19 53.12
N ARG A 7 -14.79 9.64 52.52
CA ARG A 7 -13.54 9.98 53.23
C ARG A 7 -13.73 11.14 54.21
N SER A 8 -14.51 12.15 53.83
CA SER A 8 -14.86 13.26 54.73
C SER A 8 -15.70 12.78 55.91
N LEU A 9 -16.65 11.88 55.65
CA LEU A 9 -17.49 11.26 56.68
C LEU A 9 -16.69 10.31 57.59
N GLN A 10 -15.78 9.51 57.03
CA GLN A 10 -14.87 8.63 57.75
C GLN A 10 -14.03 9.41 58.77
N LYS A 11 -13.52 10.59 58.38
CA LYS A 11 -12.74 11.44 59.29
C LYS A 11 -13.59 11.87 60.50
N LEU A 12 -14.83 12.32 60.25
CA LEU A 12 -15.76 12.72 61.32
C LEU A 12 -16.12 11.53 62.23
N GLU A 13 -16.45 10.38 61.64
CA GLU A 13 -16.85 9.19 62.41
C GLU A 13 -15.67 8.59 63.18
N LYS A 14 -14.44 8.74 62.69
CA LYS A 14 -13.21 8.40 63.40
C LYS A 14 -13.00 9.27 64.63
N GLU A 15 -13.18 10.59 64.49
CA GLU A 15 -13.09 11.55 65.61
C GLU A 15 -14.12 11.20 66.69
N LYS A 16 -15.40 11.02 66.33
CA LYS A 16 -16.45 10.59 67.28
C LYS A 16 -16.14 9.25 67.97
N THR A 17 -15.60 8.28 67.22
CA THR A 17 -15.24 6.97 67.78
C THR A 17 -14.11 7.10 68.80
N ASN A 18 -13.12 7.97 68.54
CA ASN A 18 -12.01 8.23 69.46
C ASN A 18 -12.48 8.95 70.74
N ASP A 19 -13.38 9.93 70.60
CA ASP A 19 -13.95 10.65 71.74
C ASP A 19 -14.74 9.70 72.65
N LEU A 20 -15.60 8.85 72.07
CA LEU A 20 -16.30 7.80 72.82
C LEU A 20 -15.34 6.77 73.44
N ALA A 21 -14.24 6.43 72.77
CA ALA A 21 -13.22 5.55 73.33
C ALA A 21 -12.57 6.16 74.58
N ASN A 22 -12.32 7.47 74.58
CA ASN A 22 -11.79 8.19 75.73
C ASN A 22 -12.80 8.27 76.87
N LEU A 23 -14.07 8.58 76.57
CA LEU A 23 -15.14 8.61 77.58
C LEU A 23 -15.41 7.23 78.21
N LEU A 24 -15.24 6.16 77.43
CA LEU A 24 -15.35 4.78 77.95
C LEU A 24 -14.22 4.47 78.94
N LYS A 25 -12.99 4.94 78.69
CA LYS A 25 -11.86 4.77 79.63
C LYS A 25 -12.10 5.48 80.96
N SER A 26 -12.78 6.62 80.94
CA SER A 26 -13.20 7.34 82.15
C SER A 26 -14.51 6.82 82.76
N ASN A 27 -15.03 5.67 82.31
CA ASN A 27 -16.28 5.06 82.78
C ASN A 27 -17.53 5.96 82.64
N ALA A 28 -17.49 6.93 81.72
CA ALA A 28 -18.53 7.96 81.55
C ALA A 28 -19.62 7.58 80.53
N ILE A 29 -19.47 6.47 79.81
CA ILE A 29 -20.44 5.97 78.82
C ILE A 29 -20.59 4.45 78.86
N SER A 30 -21.63 3.94 78.21
CA SER A 30 -21.81 2.49 78.01
C SER A 30 -20.89 1.95 76.91
N LYS A 31 -20.29 0.77 77.17
CA LYS A 31 -19.54 0.00 76.16
C LYS A 31 -20.37 -0.27 74.90
N HIS A 32 -21.68 -0.43 75.04
CA HIS A 32 -22.58 -0.68 73.91
C HIS A 32 -22.60 0.48 72.92
N GLN A 33 -22.66 1.72 73.41
CA GLN A 33 -22.67 2.94 72.57
C GLN A 33 -21.36 3.10 71.79
N TYR A 34 -20.22 2.81 72.43
CA TYR A 34 -18.93 2.80 71.74
C TYR A 34 -18.86 1.72 70.64
N LEU A 35 -19.36 0.52 70.90
CA LEU A 35 -19.36 -0.56 69.91
C LEU A 35 -20.27 -0.26 68.73
N GLU A 36 -21.43 0.35 68.96
CA GLU A 36 -22.33 0.80 67.89
C GLU A 36 -21.67 1.85 67.00
N GLN A 37 -21.02 2.86 67.60
CA GLN A 37 -20.28 3.88 66.85
C GLN A 37 -19.10 3.28 66.08
N LYS A 38 -18.36 2.34 66.70
CA LYS A 38 -17.26 1.63 66.05
C LYS A 38 -17.76 0.79 64.86
N ALA A 39 -18.92 0.15 64.96
CA ALA A 39 -19.52 -0.58 63.85
C ALA A 39 -19.81 0.35 62.66
N ARG A 40 -20.44 1.51 62.91
CA ARG A 40 -20.69 2.52 61.86
C ARG A 40 -19.42 3.00 61.17
N PHE A 41 -18.35 3.24 61.94
CA PHE A 41 -17.05 3.59 61.38
C PHE A 41 -16.47 2.49 60.48
N LEU A 42 -16.59 1.22 60.89
CA LEU A 42 -16.15 0.08 60.09
C LEU A 42 -16.96 -0.07 58.80
N ASP A 43 -18.28 0.13 58.86
CA ASP A 43 -19.15 0.07 57.68
C ASP A 43 -18.74 1.11 56.64
N ILE A 44 -18.48 2.35 57.06
CA ILE A 44 -17.99 3.41 56.18
C ILE A 44 -16.62 3.08 55.58
N ASN A 45 -15.73 2.47 56.35
CA ASN A 45 -14.42 2.05 55.83
C ASN A 45 -14.59 0.97 54.76
N ASN A 46 -15.44 -0.02 55.02
CA ASN A 46 -15.72 -1.07 54.05
C ASN A 46 -16.29 -0.49 52.75
N GLU A 47 -17.21 0.48 52.85
CA GLU A 47 -17.78 1.15 51.69
C GLU A 47 -16.74 1.96 50.89
N ILE A 48 -15.75 2.57 51.55
CA ILE A 48 -14.64 3.22 50.86
C ILE A 48 -13.80 2.17 50.11
N LEU A 49 -13.47 1.06 50.76
CA LEU A 49 -12.68 -0.02 50.15
C LEU A 49 -13.38 -0.61 48.92
N THR A 50 -14.69 -0.87 48.99
CA THR A 50 -15.44 -1.39 47.83
C THR A 50 -15.43 -0.40 46.67
N LEU A 51 -15.61 0.90 46.95
CA LEU A 51 -15.55 1.94 45.92
C LEU A 51 -14.14 2.10 45.32
N GLU A 52 -13.09 1.96 46.12
CA GLU A 52 -11.70 2.00 45.67
C GLU A 52 -11.35 0.79 44.79
N SER A 53 -11.77 -0.42 45.18
CA SER A 53 -11.63 -1.62 44.36
C SER A 53 -12.34 -1.46 43.01
N ARG A 54 -13.58 -0.97 43.01
CA ARG A 54 -14.34 -0.71 41.79
C ARG A 54 -13.68 0.35 40.91
N LEU A 55 -13.09 1.37 41.51
CA LEU A 55 -12.34 2.40 40.76
C LEU A 55 -11.11 1.79 40.08
N ASN A 56 -10.39 0.89 40.76
CA ASN A 56 -9.24 0.21 40.18
C ASN A 56 -9.66 -0.71 39.02
N GLU A 57 -10.76 -1.46 39.16
CA GLU A 57 -11.33 -2.28 38.09
C GLU A 57 -11.68 -1.45 36.85
N ILE A 58 -12.43 -0.35 37.04
CA ILE A 58 -12.80 0.56 35.95
C ILE A 58 -11.57 1.16 35.28
N ASN A 59 -10.54 1.53 36.06
CA ASN A 59 -9.31 2.07 35.49
C ASN A 59 -8.54 1.03 34.66
N ALA A 60 -8.53 -0.23 35.10
CA ALA A 60 -7.93 -1.32 34.34
C ALA A 60 -8.71 -1.56 33.03
N GLU A 61 -10.05 -1.53 33.07
CA GLU A 61 -10.91 -1.65 31.90
C GLU A 61 -10.69 -0.48 30.92
N ILE A 62 -10.58 0.76 31.42
CA ILE A 62 -10.25 1.94 30.61
C ILE A 62 -8.89 1.77 29.94
N GLN A 63 -7.89 1.24 30.65
CA GLN A 63 -6.57 1.03 30.09
C GLN A 63 -6.60 -0.03 28.99
N GLN A 64 -7.28 -1.16 29.24
CA GLN A 64 -7.47 -2.21 28.24
C GLN A 64 -8.16 -1.68 26.97
N ALA A 65 -9.22 -0.88 27.12
CA ALA A 65 -9.92 -0.29 25.98
C ALA A 65 -9.05 0.70 25.20
N LYS A 66 -8.13 1.41 25.85
CA LYS A 66 -7.14 2.28 25.18
C LYS A 66 -6.14 1.45 24.39
N ASP A 67 -5.60 0.40 24.98
CA ASP A 67 -4.61 -0.47 24.35
C ASP A 67 -5.23 -1.18 23.13
N GLU A 68 -6.48 -1.64 23.24
CA GLU A 68 -7.23 -2.24 22.14
C GLU A 68 -7.46 -1.25 20.99
N LYS A 69 -7.84 -0.01 21.31
CA LYS A 69 -7.99 1.06 20.30
C LYS A 69 -6.66 1.35 19.58
N GLU A 70 -5.56 1.41 20.31
CA GLU A 70 -4.24 1.64 19.74
C GLU A 70 -3.84 0.50 18.80
N LEU A 71 -4.02 -0.75 19.25
CA LEU A 71 -3.77 -1.93 18.44
C LEU A 71 -4.58 -1.90 17.14
N LEU A 72 -5.88 -1.61 17.22
CA LEU A 72 -6.76 -1.53 16.05
C LEU A 72 -6.33 -0.42 15.08
N THR A 73 -5.91 0.73 15.61
CA THR A 73 -5.44 1.84 14.77
C THR A 73 -4.15 1.46 14.04
N ASN A 74 -3.23 0.79 14.73
CA ASN A 74 -1.95 0.34 14.17
C ASN A 74 -2.16 -0.74 13.11
N THR A 75 -3.02 -1.74 13.36
CA THR A 75 -3.33 -2.79 12.38
C THR A 75 -4.03 -2.21 11.16
N PHE A 76 -5.03 -1.36 11.34
CA PHE A 76 -5.72 -0.69 10.23
C PHE A 76 -4.76 0.13 9.36
N THR A 77 -3.86 0.88 9.99
CA THR A 77 -2.85 1.68 9.27
C THR A 77 -1.91 0.79 8.48
N ARG A 78 -1.38 -0.27 9.10
CA ARG A 78 -0.49 -1.24 8.44
C ARG A 78 -1.16 -1.89 7.24
N ASP A 79 -2.36 -2.42 7.44
CA ASP A 79 -3.08 -3.17 6.40
C ASP A 79 -3.46 -2.25 5.22
N THR A 80 -3.83 -0.99 5.51
CA THR A 80 -4.07 0.03 4.47
C THR A 80 -2.81 0.37 3.69
N GLN A 81 -1.66 0.51 4.36
CA GLN A 81 -0.37 0.77 3.71
C GLN A 81 0.09 -0.42 2.86
N ASP A 82 -0.12 -1.65 3.33
CA ASP A 82 0.17 -2.86 2.58
C ASP A 82 -0.68 -2.97 1.32
N ALA A 83 -1.99 -2.71 1.42
CA ALA A 83 -2.89 -2.67 0.27
C ALA A 83 -2.48 -1.59 -0.74
N LEU A 84 -2.11 -0.39 -0.26
CA LEU A 84 -1.62 0.69 -1.11
C LEU A 84 -0.31 0.32 -1.81
N ARG A 85 0.62 -0.34 -1.13
CA ARG A 85 1.87 -0.82 -1.72
C ARG A 85 1.58 -1.84 -2.83
N GLN A 86 0.74 -2.84 -2.57
CA GLN A 86 0.37 -3.85 -3.56
C GLN A 86 -0.31 -3.24 -4.79
N ALA A 87 -1.24 -2.31 -4.59
CA ALA A 87 -1.90 -1.60 -5.69
C ALA A 87 -0.88 -0.81 -6.54
N ASN A 88 0.08 -0.13 -5.91
CA ASN A 88 1.14 0.59 -6.62
C ASN A 88 2.07 -0.35 -7.40
N GLU A 89 2.39 -1.52 -6.87
CA GLU A 89 3.16 -2.55 -7.59
C GLU A 89 2.41 -3.07 -8.82
N GLN A 90 1.11 -3.34 -8.68
CA GLN A 90 0.25 -3.73 -9.80
C GLN A 90 0.18 -2.63 -10.87
N ILE A 91 0.03 -1.37 -10.47
CA ILE A 91 0.05 -0.23 -11.40
C ILE A 91 1.36 -0.21 -12.19
N LYS A 92 2.52 -0.36 -11.51
CA LYS A 92 3.82 -0.39 -12.19
C LYS A 92 3.93 -1.54 -13.20
N GLN A 93 3.44 -2.72 -12.84
CA GLN A 93 3.42 -3.88 -13.75
C GLN A 93 2.53 -3.62 -14.97
N LEU A 94 1.31 -3.11 -14.75
CA LEU A 94 0.36 -2.82 -15.81
C LEU A 94 0.83 -1.70 -16.74
N VAL A 95 1.55 -0.70 -16.23
CA VAL A 95 2.18 0.34 -17.06
C VAL A 95 3.21 -0.28 -18.00
N PHE A 96 4.09 -1.14 -17.50
CA PHE A 96 5.08 -1.83 -18.32
C PHE A 96 4.43 -2.75 -19.36
N GLU A 97 3.38 -3.48 -18.99
CA GLU A 97 2.61 -4.28 -19.93
C GLU A 97 1.97 -3.43 -21.02
N LYS A 98 1.35 -2.29 -20.64
CA LYS A 98 0.74 -1.36 -21.59
C LYS A 98 1.76 -0.84 -22.60
N GLU A 99 2.96 -0.45 -22.16
CA GLU A 99 4.04 -0.01 -23.06
C GLU A 99 4.47 -1.14 -24.01
N LYS A 100 4.65 -2.36 -23.50
CA LYS A 100 4.95 -3.54 -24.30
C LYS A 100 3.88 -3.83 -25.37
N TYR A 101 2.60 -3.71 -25.01
CA TYR A 101 1.50 -3.86 -25.97
C TYR A 101 1.45 -2.72 -26.98
N ALA A 102 1.73 -1.48 -26.58
CA ALA A 102 1.80 -0.34 -27.49
C ALA A 102 2.93 -0.51 -28.52
N GLU A 103 4.12 -0.97 -28.10
CA GLU A 103 5.21 -1.28 -29.02
C GLU A 103 4.86 -2.43 -29.98
N ARG A 104 4.24 -3.51 -29.47
CA ARG A 104 3.72 -4.57 -30.34
C ARG A 104 2.70 -4.05 -31.35
N GLN A 105 1.79 -3.17 -30.94
CA GLN A 105 0.82 -2.56 -31.83
C GLN A 105 1.51 -1.72 -32.92
N LYS A 106 2.55 -0.95 -32.60
CA LYS A 106 3.34 -0.22 -33.62
C LYS A 106 3.93 -1.17 -34.67
N THR A 107 4.41 -2.35 -34.26
CA THR A 107 4.96 -3.34 -35.20
C THR A 107 3.92 -4.00 -36.11
N THR A 108 2.62 -3.87 -35.81
CA THR A 108 1.57 -4.34 -36.74
C THR A 108 1.43 -3.44 -37.98
N GLN A 109 1.89 -2.20 -37.90
CA GLN A 109 1.92 -1.27 -39.03
C GLN A 109 3.33 -1.22 -39.62
N ILE A 110 3.49 -1.78 -40.80
CA ILE A 110 4.75 -1.74 -41.52
C ILE A 110 4.79 -0.46 -42.37
N LYS A 111 5.74 0.42 -42.07
CA LYS A 111 5.98 1.66 -42.82
C LYS A 111 7.24 1.51 -43.68
N ALA A 112 7.27 2.19 -44.83
CA ALA A 112 8.46 2.21 -45.68
C ALA A 112 9.61 2.93 -44.97
N PRO A 113 10.81 2.34 -44.87
CA PRO A 113 11.96 2.98 -44.23
C PRO A 113 12.59 4.08 -45.10
N VAL A 114 12.38 4.02 -46.41
CA VAL A 114 12.93 4.96 -47.41
C VAL A 114 11.87 5.29 -48.46
N THR A 115 12.01 6.46 -49.09
CA THR A 115 11.15 6.85 -50.22
C THR A 115 11.58 6.09 -51.47
N GLY A 116 10.67 5.34 -52.06
CA GLY A 116 11.00 4.41 -53.13
C GLY A 116 9.79 3.90 -53.89
N SER A 117 10.04 2.94 -54.77
CA SER A 117 9.00 2.14 -55.44
C SER A 117 8.96 0.75 -54.81
N ILE A 118 7.77 0.17 -54.69
CA ILE A 118 7.59 -1.20 -54.18
C ILE A 118 7.83 -2.20 -55.32
N GLN A 119 8.63 -3.22 -55.07
CA GLN A 119 8.83 -4.38 -55.94
C GLN A 119 8.66 -5.69 -55.16
N GLN A 120 8.48 -6.80 -55.88
CA GLN A 120 8.42 -8.16 -55.31
C GLN A 120 7.42 -8.30 -54.14
N LEU A 121 6.18 -7.81 -54.32
CA LEU A 121 5.12 -8.00 -53.34
C LEU A 121 4.77 -9.50 -53.24
N ALA A 122 5.04 -10.11 -52.09
CA ALA A 122 4.84 -11.55 -51.86
C ALA A 122 3.44 -11.87 -51.33
N VAL A 123 2.77 -10.92 -50.68
CA VAL A 123 1.47 -11.12 -50.02
C VAL A 123 0.35 -10.47 -50.83
N HIS A 124 -0.66 -11.26 -51.18
CA HIS A 124 -1.75 -10.86 -52.07
C HIS A 124 -3.14 -10.99 -51.41
N THR A 125 -3.21 -11.30 -50.11
CA THR A 125 -4.47 -11.63 -49.42
C THR A 125 -4.67 -10.78 -48.16
N ILE A 126 -5.90 -10.27 -48.00
CA ILE A 126 -6.34 -9.58 -46.78
C ILE A 126 -6.73 -10.65 -45.75
N GLY A 127 -6.08 -10.64 -44.58
CA GLY A 127 -6.34 -11.61 -43.49
C GLY A 127 -5.44 -12.86 -43.50
N GLY A 128 -4.46 -12.94 -44.40
CA GLY A 128 -3.45 -13.99 -44.37
C GLY A 128 -2.46 -13.83 -43.19
N VAL A 129 -2.04 -14.95 -42.59
CA VAL A 129 -1.03 -14.96 -41.53
C VAL A 129 0.37 -15.04 -42.14
N VAL A 130 1.30 -14.19 -41.69
CA VAL A 130 2.70 -14.15 -42.13
C VAL A 130 3.63 -14.39 -40.96
N THR A 131 4.79 -15.00 -41.21
CA THR A 131 5.81 -15.26 -40.17
C THR A 131 6.86 -14.15 -40.13
N THR A 132 7.56 -13.99 -39.01
CA THR A 132 8.55 -12.91 -38.80
C THR A 132 9.68 -12.88 -39.84
N ALA A 133 10.04 -14.03 -40.41
CA ALA A 133 11.13 -14.14 -41.39
C ALA A 133 10.65 -14.05 -42.85
N GLN A 134 9.35 -13.94 -43.09
CA GLN A 134 8.81 -13.91 -44.45
C GLN A 134 8.95 -12.51 -45.05
N PRO A 135 9.73 -12.35 -46.14
CA PRO A 135 9.78 -11.07 -46.84
C PRO A 135 8.41 -10.75 -47.47
N LEU A 136 7.89 -9.56 -47.20
CA LEU A 136 6.58 -9.13 -47.70
C LEU A 136 6.69 -8.37 -49.01
N MET A 137 7.70 -7.48 -49.11
CA MET A 137 7.97 -6.63 -50.27
C MET A 137 9.38 -6.05 -50.20
N VAL A 138 9.90 -5.56 -51.33
CA VAL A 138 11.17 -4.85 -51.44
C VAL A 138 10.91 -3.39 -51.80
N VAL A 139 11.52 -2.44 -51.09
CA VAL A 139 11.45 -1.00 -51.41
C VAL A 139 12.73 -0.59 -52.12
N VAL A 140 12.62 -0.11 -53.35
CA VAL A 140 13.74 0.38 -54.17
C VAL A 140 13.83 1.91 -54.06
N PRO A 141 14.91 2.49 -53.50
CA PRO A 141 15.04 3.94 -53.34
C PRO A 141 15.01 4.71 -54.67
N LYS A 142 14.41 5.90 -54.67
CA LYS A 142 14.34 6.75 -55.88
C LYS A 142 15.64 7.47 -56.26
N HIS A 143 16.58 7.60 -55.33
CA HIS A 143 17.77 8.44 -55.48
C HIS A 143 19.09 7.66 -55.45
N ASP A 144 19.04 6.33 -55.47
CA ASP A 144 20.26 5.52 -55.59
C ASP A 144 20.76 5.47 -57.02
N LYS A 145 22.09 5.39 -57.17
CA LYS A 145 22.73 5.19 -58.47
C LYS A 145 22.36 3.80 -58.98
N LEU A 146 21.65 3.75 -60.11
CA LEU A 146 21.39 2.51 -60.82
C LEU A 146 22.71 2.00 -61.42
N GLU A 147 23.27 0.96 -60.81
CA GLU A 147 24.40 0.24 -61.36
C GLU A 147 23.89 -0.89 -62.27
N VAL A 148 24.33 -0.90 -63.52
CA VAL A 148 24.01 -1.96 -64.48
C VAL A 148 25.22 -2.88 -64.59
N LYS A 149 25.04 -4.16 -64.24
CA LYS A 149 26.07 -5.17 -64.45
C LYS A 149 25.86 -5.84 -65.82
N ALA A 150 26.70 -5.48 -66.78
CA ALA A 150 26.77 -6.17 -68.07
C ALA A 150 27.78 -7.32 -67.98
N ILE A 151 27.40 -8.49 -68.52
CA ILE A 151 28.34 -9.60 -68.74
C ILE A 151 28.82 -9.45 -70.18
N ILE A 152 30.13 -9.48 -70.37
CA ILE A 152 30.78 -9.32 -71.67
C ILE A 152 31.48 -10.63 -71.98
N ASP A 153 31.36 -11.10 -73.21
CA ASP A 153 32.08 -12.29 -73.68
C ASP A 153 33.59 -12.01 -73.77
N ASN A 154 34.40 -13.03 -73.47
CA ASN A 154 35.86 -12.90 -73.46
C ASN A 154 36.45 -12.35 -74.76
N GLN A 155 35.76 -12.53 -75.89
CA GLN A 155 36.21 -12.03 -77.20
C GLN A 155 36.10 -10.49 -77.31
N ASP A 156 35.19 -9.88 -76.56
CA ASP A 156 34.86 -8.46 -76.67
C ASP A 156 35.61 -7.59 -75.66
N ILE A 157 36.36 -8.19 -74.73
CA ILE A 157 37.10 -7.48 -73.68
C ILE A 157 38.15 -6.51 -74.25
N GLY A 158 38.68 -6.79 -75.45
CA GLY A 158 39.65 -5.93 -76.14
C GLY A 158 39.07 -4.61 -76.65
N PHE A 159 37.73 -4.48 -76.72
CA PHE A 159 37.04 -3.30 -77.26
C PHE A 159 36.40 -2.42 -76.19
N ILE A 160 36.64 -2.70 -74.91
CA ILE A 160 35.99 -2.01 -73.79
C ILE A 160 37.01 -1.22 -72.99
N HIS A 161 36.72 0.06 -72.78
CA HIS A 161 37.58 0.96 -72.03
C HIS A 161 36.77 1.82 -71.03
N GLN A 162 37.44 2.24 -69.96
CA GLN A 162 36.80 3.07 -68.93
C GLN A 162 36.37 4.42 -69.51
N GLY A 163 35.15 4.85 -69.22
CA GLY A 163 34.59 6.13 -69.69
C GLY A 163 33.88 6.08 -71.05
N GLN A 164 33.80 4.91 -71.68
CA GLN A 164 33.04 4.70 -72.90
C GLN A 164 31.55 5.00 -72.68
N GLU A 165 30.93 5.76 -73.59
CA GLU A 165 29.48 6.03 -73.54
C GLU A 165 28.69 4.74 -73.77
N VAL A 166 27.70 4.49 -72.91
CA VAL A 166 26.84 3.31 -72.97
C VAL A 166 25.40 3.76 -73.04
N THR A 167 24.63 3.17 -73.96
CA THR A 167 23.18 3.34 -74.01
C THR A 167 22.52 2.14 -73.34
N VAL A 168 21.76 2.39 -72.29
CA VAL A 168 20.88 1.39 -71.65
C VAL A 168 19.49 1.56 -72.25
N LYS A 169 18.89 0.49 -72.76
CA LYS A 169 17.49 0.45 -73.22
C LYS A 169 16.59 -0.21 -72.21
#